data_AF-A0A497HZS6-F1
#
_entry.id   AF-A0A497HZS6-F1
#
_cell.length_a   1.000
_cell.length_b   1.000
_cell.length_c   1.000
_cell.angle_alpha   90.00
_cell.angle_beta   90.00
_cell.angle_gamma   90.00
#
_symmetry.space_group_name_H-M   'P 1'
#
loop_
_entity.id
_entity.type
_entity.pdbx_description
1 polymer ?
#
loop_
_entity_poly.entity_id
_entity_poly.type
_entity_poly.pdbx_seq_one_letter_code
_entity_poly.pdbx_strand_id
1 'polypeptide(L)'
;FDSILDRYADALILSSITIFLYLNKNDFIIILVGLFALMGSPMSMLGREKFKALTGKEYSFDNEGILKYIPMTRDFRLFIIFLFSLINRVYYSLIIIAVLTNLKTILRLFIVKRELR
;
A
#
# COMPACT_ATOMS: atom_id res chain seq x y z
N PHE A 1 -13.85 7.82 -12.23
CA PHE A 1 -12.66 8.25 -12.99
C PHE A 1 -11.52 8.68 -12.08
N ASP A 2 -11.78 9.56 -11.10
CA ASP A 2 -10.79 10.04 -10.13
C ASP A 2 -9.99 8.91 -9.44
N SER A 3 -10.68 7.97 -8.80
CA SER A 3 -10.05 6.80 -8.16
C SER A 3 -9.26 5.89 -9.12
N ILE A 4 -9.54 5.91 -10.43
CA ILE A 4 -8.76 5.13 -11.40
C ILE A 4 -7.44 5.86 -11.68
N LEU A 5 -7.51 7.16 -11.94
CA LEU A 5 -6.35 8.00 -12.19
C LEU A 5 -5.40 8.04 -10.99
N ASP A 6 -5.96 7.98 -9.78
CA ASP A 6 -5.21 7.86 -8.54
C ASP A 6 -4.31 6.62 -8.49
N ARG A 7 -4.80 5.48 -9.01
CA ARG A 7 -4.03 4.23 -9.05
C ARG A 7 -2.90 4.32 -10.07
N TYR A 8 -3.13 4.99 -11.20
CA TYR A 8 -2.08 5.27 -12.17
C TYR A 8 -1.01 6.19 -11.57
N ALA A 9 -1.42 7.25 -10.87
CA ALA A 9 -0.49 8.15 -10.20
C ALA A 9 0.36 7.40 -9.16
N ASP A 10 -0.27 6.60 -8.30
CA ASP A 10 0.45 5.80 -7.30
C ASP A 10 1.44 4.81 -7.96
N ALA A 11 1.03 4.14 -9.05
CA ALA A 11 1.89 3.21 -9.78
C ALA A 11 3.07 3.91 -10.48
N LEU A 12 2.84 5.09 -11.06
CA LEU A 12 3.89 5.90 -11.68
C LEU A 12 4.89 6.38 -10.63
N ILE A 13 4.43 6.91 -9.50
CA ILE A 13 5.31 7.40 -8.43
C ILE A 13 6.21 6.26 -7.91
N LEU A 14 5.63 5.11 -7.56
CA LEU A 14 6.40 3.98 -7.03
C LEU A 14 7.36 3.40 -8.08
N SER A 15 6.95 3.31 -9.35
CA SER A 15 7.83 2.80 -10.41
C SER A 15 8.98 3.79 -10.71
N SER A 16 8.72 5.10 -10.76
CA SER A 16 9.76 6.12 -10.93
C SER A 16 10.79 6.09 -9.79
N ILE A 17 10.34 5.99 -8.54
CA ILE A 17 11.25 5.87 -7.38
C ILE A 17 12.10 4.60 -7.49
N THR A 18 11.49 3.49 -7.86
CA THR A 18 12.18 2.19 -8.02
C THR A 18 13.24 2.26 -9.12
N ILE A 19 12.89 2.80 -10.30
CA ILE A 19 13.82 2.98 -11.42
C ILE A 19 14.96 3.90 -11.03
N PHE A 20 14.66 5.06 -10.42
CA PHE A 20 15.68 6.00 -9.97
C PHE A 20 16.67 5.35 -9.00
N LEU A 21 16.18 4.63 -8.00
CA LEU A 21 17.03 3.95 -7.02
C LEU A 21 17.85 2.81 -7.65
N TYR A 22 17.25 2.05 -8.56
CA TYR A 22 17.94 0.99 -9.28
C TYR A 22 19.08 1.53 -10.16
N LEU A 23 18.82 2.59 -10.93
CA LEU A 23 19.86 3.21 -11.78
C LEU A 23 21.05 3.76 -10.99
N ASN A 24 20.82 4.23 -9.76
CA ASN A 24 21.89 4.79 -8.92
C ASN A 24 22.68 3.74 -8.14
N LYS A 25 22.06 2.62 -7.73
CA LYS A 25 22.70 1.59 -6.89
C LYS A 25 23.03 0.29 -7.62
N ASN A 26 22.41 0.05 -8.77
CA ASN A 26 22.48 -1.18 -9.55
C ASN A 26 22.20 -2.45 -8.71
N ASP A 27 21.25 -2.35 -7.77
CA ASP A 27 20.90 -3.43 -6.84
C ASP A 27 19.50 -3.98 -7.17
N PHE A 28 19.45 -5.27 -7.52
CA PHE A 28 18.22 -5.97 -7.88
C PHE A 28 17.21 -6.05 -6.71
N ILE A 29 17.68 -5.98 -5.46
CA ILE A 29 16.79 -5.97 -4.28
C ILE A 29 15.81 -4.79 -4.35
N ILE A 30 16.24 -3.66 -4.91
CA ILE A 30 15.39 -2.46 -5.07
C ILE A 30 14.18 -2.76 -5.97
N ILE A 31 14.39 -3.52 -7.04
CA ILE A 31 13.32 -3.93 -7.95
C ILE A 31 12.32 -4.82 -7.20
N LEU A 32 12.80 -5.80 -6.43
CA LEU A 32 11.95 -6.67 -5.63
C LEU A 32 11.10 -5.85 -4.64
N VAL A 33 11.72 -4.94 -3.88
CA VAL A 33 11.01 -4.07 -2.93
C VAL A 33 9.98 -3.18 -3.65
N GLY A 34 10.33 -2.62 -4.81
CA GLY A 34 9.43 -1.82 -5.63
C GLY A 34 8.22 -2.61 -6.12
N LEU A 35 8.41 -3.85 -6.55
CA LEU A 35 7.32 -4.76 -6.94
C LEU A 35 6.39 -5.05 -5.76
N PHE A 36 6.95 -5.34 -4.57
CA PHE A 36 6.14 -5.55 -3.36
C PHE A 36 5.33 -4.30 -3.00
N ALA A 37 5.91 -3.10 -3.10
CA ALA A 37 5.20 -1.84 -2.87
C ALA A 37 4.05 -1.64 -3.86
N LEU A 38 4.27 -1.94 -5.15
CA LEU A 38 3.25 -1.85 -6.19
C LEU A 38 2.11 -2.85 -5.97
N MET A 39 2.41 -4.09 -5.59
CA MET A 39 1.40 -5.13 -5.32
C MET A 39 0.48 -4.76 -4.15
N GLY A 40 1.03 -4.15 -3.10
CA GLY A 40 0.26 -3.81 -1.90
C GLY A 40 -0.64 -2.58 -2.05
N SER A 41 -0.31 -1.63 -2.94
CA SER A 41 -1.06 -0.37 -3.13
C SER A 41 -2.56 -0.56 -3.48
N PRO A 42 -2.94 -1.36 -4.51
CA PRO A 42 -4.33 -1.52 -4.92
C PRO A 42 -5.18 -2.37 -3.95
N MET A 43 -4.55 -3.22 -3.13
CA MET A 43 -5.27 -4.17 -2.27
C MET A 43 -6.04 -3.50 -1.13
N SER A 44 -5.68 -2.26 -0.80
CA SER A 44 -6.40 -1.44 0.17
C SER A 44 -7.85 -1.13 -0.24
N MET A 45 -8.16 -1.08 -1.54
CA MET A 45 -9.51 -0.83 -2.05
C MET A 45 -10.26 -2.14 -2.34
N LEU A 46 -9.58 -3.10 -2.99
CA LEU A 46 -10.15 -4.41 -3.31
C LEU A 46 -10.63 -5.16 -2.06
N GLY A 47 -9.94 -5.02 -0.93
CA GLY A 47 -10.39 -5.62 0.33
C GLY A 47 -11.72 -5.08 0.83
N ARG A 48 -12.02 -3.79 0.63
CA ARG A 48 -13.30 -3.18 1.05
C ARG A 48 -14.44 -3.58 0.13
N GLU A 49 -14.17 -3.61 -1.19
CA GLU A 49 -15.13 -4.05 -2.19
C GLU A 49 -15.51 -5.53 -1.99
N LYS A 50 -14.52 -6.42 -1.81
CA LYS A 50 -14.78 -7.84 -1.53
C LYS A 50 -15.51 -8.04 -0.20
N PHE A 51 -15.17 -7.30 0.85
CA PHE A 51 -15.88 -7.41 2.12
C PHE A 51 -17.36 -7.04 1.98
N LYS A 52 -17.65 -5.91 1.32
CA LYS A 52 -19.02 -5.47 1.06
C LYS A 52 -19.80 -6.47 0.21
N ALA A 53 -19.16 -7.03 -0.82
CA ALA A 53 -19.76 -8.04 -1.67
C ALA A 53 -20.06 -9.36 -0.94
N LEU A 54 -19.21 -9.78 0.00
CA LEU A 54 -19.34 -11.07 0.68
C LEU A 54 -20.22 -11.02 1.94
N THR A 55 -20.26 -9.89 2.64
CA THR A 55 -20.98 -9.76 3.92
C THR A 55 -22.26 -8.94 3.83
N GLY A 56 -22.47 -8.22 2.72
CA GLY A 56 -23.57 -7.26 2.56
C GLY A 56 -23.49 -6.03 3.48
N LYS A 57 -22.47 -5.96 4.35
CA LYS A 57 -22.23 -4.87 5.29
C LYS A 57 -21.15 -3.95 4.76
N GLU A 58 -21.28 -2.66 5.04
CA GLU A 58 -20.17 -1.74 4.78
C GLU A 58 -18.98 -2.09 5.67
N TYR A 59 -17.77 -2.01 5.12
CA TYR A 59 -16.55 -2.16 5.90
C TYR A 59 -16.36 -0.91 6.76
N SER A 60 -17.00 -0.93 7.93
CA SER A 60 -16.98 0.13 8.94
C SER A 60 -15.71 0.06 9.80
N PHE A 61 -15.30 1.24 10.29
CA PHE A 61 -14.10 1.44 11.11
C PHE A 61 -14.05 0.56 12.38
N ASP A 62 -15.20 0.09 12.87
CA ASP A 62 -15.28 -0.77 14.06
C ASP A 62 -14.83 -2.22 13.78
N ASN A 63 -14.88 -2.67 12.53
CA ASN A 63 -14.44 -4.02 12.13
C ASN A 63 -12.93 -4.10 11.85
N GLU A 64 -12.21 -2.97 11.84
CA GLU A 64 -10.78 -2.92 11.54
C GLU A 64 -9.90 -3.32 12.74
N GLY A 65 -10.38 -3.19 13.98
CA GLY A 65 -9.58 -3.53 15.18
C GLY A 65 -8.18 -2.91 15.16
N ILE A 66 -7.15 -3.75 15.19
CA ILE A 66 -5.72 -3.34 15.16
C ILE A 66 -5.34 -2.62 13.84
N LEU A 67 -6.03 -2.90 12.72
CA LEU A 67 -5.73 -2.25 11.43
C LEU A 67 -6.05 -0.74 11.43
N LYS A 68 -6.87 -0.27 12.36
CA LYS A 68 -7.15 1.16 12.57
C LYS A 68 -5.88 1.94 12.92
N TYR A 69 -4.93 1.30 13.59
CA TYR A 69 -3.64 1.90 13.98
C TYR A 69 -2.58 1.83 12.88
N ILE A 70 -2.88 1.22 11.73
CA ILE A 70 -2.00 1.20 10.56
C ILE A 70 -2.59 2.19 9.53
N PRO A 71 -2.25 3.49 9.61
CA PRO A 71 -2.81 4.52 8.74
C PRO A 71 -2.19 4.46 7.34
N MET A 72 -2.30 3.33 6.64
CA MET A 72 -1.80 3.20 5.27
C MET A 72 -2.81 3.70 4.23
N THR A 73 -3.30 4.92 4.42
CA THR A 73 -4.11 5.64 3.42
C THR A 73 -3.23 6.12 2.28
N ARG A 74 -3.85 6.53 1.17
CA ARG A 74 -3.11 7.10 0.03
C ARG A 74 -2.33 8.34 0.45
N ASP A 75 -2.95 9.25 1.19
CA ASP A 75 -2.33 10.48 1.66
C ASP A 75 -1.11 10.19 2.55
N PHE A 76 -1.20 9.19 3.42
CA PHE A 76 -0.07 8.79 4.27
C PHE A 76 1.10 8.20 3.46
N ARG A 77 0.82 7.43 2.39
CA ARG A 77 1.88 6.96 1.48
C ARG A 77 2.60 8.13 0.82
N LEU A 78 1.85 9.08 0.28
CA LEU A 78 2.42 10.26 -0.36
C LEU A 78 3.20 11.11 0.64
N PHE A 79 2.69 11.26 1.87
CA PHE A 79 3.38 11.96 2.95
C PHE A 79 4.72 11.30 3.33
N ILE A 80 4.76 9.96 3.45
CA ILE A 80 6.00 9.22 3.69
C ILE A 80 6.99 9.44 2.55
N ILE A 81 6.55 9.31 1.30
CA ILE A 81 7.42 9.53 0.13
C ILE A 81 7.99 10.94 0.16
N PHE A 82 7.15 11.94 0.40
CA PHE A 82 7.55 13.33 0.51
C PHE A 82 8.60 13.54 1.61
N LEU A 83 8.32 13.08 2.83
CA LEU A 83 9.20 13.26 3.99
C LEU A 83 10.58 12.62 3.77
N PHE A 84 10.62 11.39 3.27
CA PHE A 84 11.88 10.69 2.99
C PHE A 84 12.61 11.26 1.78
N SER A 85 11.90 11.85 0.81
CA SER A 85 12.52 12.55 -0.32
C SER A 85 13.21 13.83 0.13
N LEU A 86 12.65 14.59 1.07
CA LEU A 86 13.27 15.81 1.61
C LEU A 86 14.64 15.55 2.25
N ILE A 87 14.79 14.41 2.94
CA ILE A 87 16.05 14.01 3.57
C ILE A 87 16.96 13.19 2.63
N ASN A 88 16.62 13.07 1.34
CA ASN A 88 17.33 12.28 0.33
C ASN A 88 17.46 10.78 0.71
N ARG A 89 16.46 10.24 1.41
CA ARG A 89 16.39 8.86 1.91
C ARG A 89 15.17 8.10 1.34
N VAL A 90 14.78 8.39 0.10
CA VAL A 90 13.59 7.82 -0.57
C VAL A 90 13.56 6.28 -0.62
N TYR A 91 14.72 5.62 -0.57
CA TYR A 91 14.81 4.16 -0.44
C TYR A 91 14.05 3.61 0.77
N TYR A 92 14.12 4.29 1.93
CA TYR A 92 13.45 3.83 3.14
C TYR A 92 11.93 4.01 3.05
N SER A 93 11.44 5.07 2.38
CA SER A 93 10.00 5.17 2.09
C SER A 93 9.49 3.99 1.27
N LEU A 94 10.27 3.52 0.29
CA LEU A 94 9.87 2.39 -0.54
C LEU A 94 9.73 1.09 0.29
N ILE A 95 10.69 0.84 1.20
CA ILE A 95 10.64 -0.31 2.11
C ILE A 95 9.43 -0.21 3.05
N ILE A 96 9.23 0.93 3.70
CA ILE A 96 8.11 1.14 4.62
C ILE A 96 6.79 0.90 3.90
N ILE A 97 6.65 1.41 2.68
CA ILE A 97 5.45 1.22 1.88
C ILE A 97 5.25 -0.24 1.51
N ALA A 98 6.29 -0.94 1.05
CA ALA A 98 6.23 -2.36 0.73
C ALA A 98 5.76 -3.19 1.93
N VAL A 99 6.36 -2.99 3.11
CA VAL A 99 6.03 -3.78 4.30
C VAL A 99 4.61 -3.46 4.79
N LEU A 100 4.27 -2.18 4.98
CA LEU A 100 2.99 -1.80 5.58
C LEU A 100 1.79 -2.12 4.69
N THR A 101 1.89 -1.94 3.37
CA THR A 101 0.78 -2.25 2.45
C THR A 101 0.49 -3.75 2.37
N ASN A 102 1.54 -4.58 2.30
CA ASN A 102 1.40 -6.03 2.28
C ASN A 102 0.91 -6.56 3.63
N LEU A 103 1.47 -6.08 4.75
CA LEU A 103 1.01 -6.48 6.08
C LEU A 103 -0.47 -6.13 6.29
N LYS A 104 -0.88 -4.91 5.93
CA LYS A 104 -2.29 -4.47 5.99
C LYS A 104 -3.20 -5.38 5.15
N THR A 105 -2.74 -5.80 3.97
CA THR A 105 -3.48 -6.70 3.09
C THR A 105 -3.66 -8.08 3.73
N ILE A 106 -2.58 -8.66 4.26
CA ILE A 106 -2.59 -9.97 4.90
C ILE A 106 -3.51 -9.96 6.13
N LEU A 107 -3.36 -8.98 7.02
CA LEU A 107 -4.21 -8.83 8.21
C LEU A 107 -5.69 -8.68 7.85
N ARG A 108 -6.00 -7.91 6.80
CA ARG A 108 -7.39 -7.78 6.33
C ARG A 108 -7.94 -9.10 5.82
N LEU A 109 -7.17 -9.89 5.07
CA LEU A 109 -7.59 -11.23 4.62
C LEU A 109 -7.94 -12.14 5.80
N PHE A 110 -7.17 -12.11 6.88
CA PHE A 110 -7.48 -12.87 8.10
C PHE A 110 -8.79 -12.44 8.76
N ILE A 111 -9.06 -11.13 8.85
CA ILE A 111 -10.32 -10.63 9.41
C ILE A 111 -11.51 -11.06 8.55
N VAL A 112 -11.44 -10.88 7.23
CA VAL A 112 -12.51 -11.31 6.33
C VAL A 112 -12.78 -12.82 6.46
N LYS A 113 -11.73 -13.63 6.53
CA LYS A 113 -11.86 -15.09 6.71
C LYS A 113 -12.52 -15.45 8.05
N ARG A 114 -12.27 -14.68 9.12
CA ARG A 114 -12.87 -14.90 10.43
C ARG A 114 -14.36 -14.54 10.45
N GLU A 115 -14.75 -13.44 9.79
CA GLU A 115 -16.16 -13.00 9.71
C GLU A 115 -17.03 -13.90 8.82
N LEU A 116 -16.41 -14.68 7.91
CA LEU A 116 -17.12 -15.62 7.03
C LEU A 116 -17.30 -17.02 7.64
N ARG A 117 -16.68 -17.31 8.78
CA ARG A 117 -16.82 -18.57 9.51
C ARG A 117 -17.86 -18.45 10.60
#